data_AF-A0A925WWA5-F1
#
_entry.id   AF-A0A925WWA5-F1
#
_cell.length_a   1.000
_cell.length_b   1.000
_cell.length_c   1.000
_cell.angle_alpha   90.00
_cell.angle_beta   90.00
_cell.angle_gamma   90.00
#
_symmetry.space_group_name_H-M   'P 1'
#
loop_
_entity.id
_entity.type
_entity.pdbx_description
1 polymer ?
#
loop_
_entity_poly.entity_id
_entity_poly.type
_entity_poly.pdbx_seq_one_letter_code
_entity_poly.pdbx_strand_id
1 'polypeptide(L)'
;MPKWSSDSIAGEILRRFEAGLDLSYSGMAREDLPLLRAATRYMGSWQAAVEYAGLNYDDIRRYKSWNNSRIIERIQELHENGEDLSWRHVSLTLDPSLAAAATKKSHFGSWKAALEASGLNYDDIRRYRDWSDDEILRKVRDLYAQGEPLNAKSMERDNITLITAARRRFPSWDRALAAAGLDYRSIVIRAPFRRRRQTDGAAARKAPGKIVSKSS
;
A
#
# COMPACT_ATOMS: atom_id res chain seq x y z
N MET A 1 -52.85 -28.35 2.26
CA MET A 1 -51.54 -27.68 2.08
C MET A 1 -50.58 -28.24 3.11
N PRO A 2 -49.29 -28.47 2.78
CA PRO A 2 -48.30 -28.92 3.75
C PRO A 2 -48.26 -27.97 4.95
N LYS A 3 -48.21 -28.52 6.16
CA LYS A 3 -48.09 -27.71 7.37
C LYS A 3 -46.61 -27.35 7.53
N TRP A 4 -46.26 -26.13 7.15
CA TRP A 4 -44.89 -25.64 7.28
C TRP A 4 -44.46 -25.56 8.75
N SER A 5 -43.30 -26.16 9.04
CA SER A 5 -42.49 -26.03 10.24
C SER A 5 -41.04 -25.76 9.85
N SER A 6 -40.22 -25.23 10.77
CA SER A 6 -38.79 -25.00 10.53
C SER A 6 -38.07 -26.26 10.02
N ASP A 7 -38.36 -27.44 10.60
CA ASP A 7 -37.74 -28.70 10.18
C ASP A 7 -38.22 -29.17 8.80
N SER A 8 -39.51 -28.98 8.48
CA SER A 8 -40.02 -29.31 7.14
C SER A 8 -39.44 -28.40 6.05
N ILE A 9 -39.20 -27.12 6.38
CA ILE A 9 -38.58 -26.14 5.48
C ILE A 9 -37.10 -26.52 5.28
N ALA A 10 -36.38 -26.84 6.36
CA ALA A 10 -34.99 -27.29 6.29
C ALA A 10 -34.83 -28.58 5.47
N GLY A 11 -35.72 -29.56 5.68
CA GLY A 11 -35.72 -30.80 4.91
C GLY A 11 -36.01 -30.59 3.42
N GLU A 12 -36.86 -29.63 3.07
CA GLU A 12 -37.10 -29.23 1.67
C GLU A 12 -35.87 -28.57 1.05
N ILE A 13 -35.21 -27.66 1.80
CA ILE A 13 -33.97 -27.00 1.36
C ILE A 13 -32.88 -28.04 1.08
N LEU A 14 -32.68 -29.00 1.99
CA LEU A 14 -31.69 -30.06 1.82
C LEU A 14 -31.99 -30.95 0.62
N ARG A 15 -33.25 -31.38 0.44
CA ARG A 15 -33.64 -32.18 -0.73
C ARG A 15 -33.34 -31.47 -2.05
N ARG A 16 -33.62 -30.17 -2.11
CA ARG A 16 -33.32 -29.34 -3.30
C ARG A 16 -31.82 -29.15 -3.51
N PHE A 17 -31.05 -29.00 -2.43
CA PHE A 17 -29.59 -28.93 -2.48
C PHE A 17 -28.99 -30.23 -3.04
N GLU A 18 -29.42 -31.38 -2.52
CA GLU A 18 -28.99 -32.71 -2.99
C GLU A 18 -29.38 -32.98 -4.45
N ALA A 19 -30.52 -32.45 -4.89
CA ALA A 19 -30.96 -32.50 -6.29
C ALA A 19 -30.21 -31.52 -7.21
N GLY A 20 -29.28 -30.70 -6.68
CA GLY A 20 -28.50 -29.74 -7.45
C GLY A 20 -29.31 -28.55 -7.99
N LEU A 21 -30.44 -28.21 -7.36
CA LEU A 21 -31.31 -27.11 -7.78
C LEU A 21 -30.78 -25.74 -7.33
N ASP A 22 -31.15 -24.68 -8.06
CA ASP A 22 -30.73 -23.30 -7.73
C ASP A 22 -31.43 -22.79 -6.47
N LEU A 23 -30.71 -22.79 -5.35
CA LEU A 23 -31.17 -22.27 -4.05
C LEU A 23 -30.91 -20.77 -3.86
N SER A 24 -30.38 -20.06 -4.87
CA SER A 24 -30.19 -18.62 -4.76
C SER A 24 -31.54 -17.93 -4.58
N TYR A 25 -31.55 -16.81 -3.84
CA TYR A 25 -32.80 -16.08 -3.57
C TYR A 25 -33.59 -15.74 -4.84
N SER A 26 -32.90 -15.35 -5.92
CA SER A 26 -33.53 -15.01 -7.20
C SER A 26 -33.95 -16.23 -8.03
N GLY A 27 -33.32 -17.40 -7.83
CA GLY A 27 -33.80 -18.70 -8.31
C GLY A 27 -35.10 -19.08 -7.60
N MET A 28 -35.05 -19.12 -6.28
CA MET A 28 -36.19 -19.48 -5.42
C MET A 28 -37.39 -18.55 -5.57
N ALA A 29 -37.18 -17.24 -5.76
CA ALA A 29 -38.27 -16.31 -6.01
C ALA A 29 -39.02 -16.58 -7.33
N ARG A 30 -38.37 -17.23 -8.31
CA ARG A 30 -38.98 -17.60 -9.59
C ARG A 30 -39.56 -19.02 -9.57
N GLU A 31 -38.88 -19.96 -8.92
CA GLU A 31 -39.22 -21.39 -8.99
C GLU A 31 -40.13 -21.87 -7.85
N ASP A 32 -39.94 -21.36 -6.63
CA ASP A 32 -40.74 -21.77 -5.47
C ASP A 32 -40.86 -20.65 -4.44
N LEU A 33 -41.65 -19.65 -4.84
CA LEU A 33 -42.02 -18.52 -3.99
C LEU A 33 -42.77 -18.95 -2.71
N PRO A 34 -43.65 -19.97 -2.71
CA PRO A 34 -44.28 -20.48 -1.49
C PRO A 34 -43.28 -20.92 -0.42
N LEU A 35 -42.25 -21.71 -0.79
CA LEU A 35 -41.20 -22.13 0.14
C LEU A 35 -40.40 -20.94 0.68
N LEU A 36 -40.01 -20.00 -0.20
CA LEU A 36 -39.28 -18.80 0.20
C LEU A 36 -40.09 -17.93 1.18
N ARG A 37 -41.40 -17.77 0.95
CA ARG A 37 -42.31 -17.04 1.85
C ARG A 37 -42.49 -17.78 3.17
N ALA A 38 -42.58 -19.11 3.15
CA ALA A 38 -42.65 -19.92 4.37
C ALA A 38 -41.38 -19.76 5.20
N ALA A 39 -40.20 -19.93 4.60
CA ALA A 39 -38.91 -19.69 5.25
C ALA A 39 -38.82 -18.29 5.87
N THR A 40 -39.19 -17.25 5.12
CA THR A 40 -39.20 -15.87 5.63
C THR A 40 -40.17 -15.70 6.81
N ARG A 41 -41.35 -16.33 6.76
CA ARG A 41 -42.37 -16.23 7.83
C ARG A 41 -41.97 -16.96 9.12
N TYR A 42 -41.42 -18.17 9.01
CA TYR A 42 -41.15 -19.03 10.16
C TYR A 42 -39.73 -18.85 10.71
N MET A 43 -38.79 -18.38 9.89
CA MET A 43 -37.36 -18.34 10.21
C MET A 43 -36.75 -16.94 9.97
N GLY A 44 -37.57 -15.95 9.60
CA GLY A 44 -37.18 -14.55 9.45
C GLY A 44 -36.60 -14.19 8.08
N SER A 45 -35.78 -15.05 7.49
CA SER A 45 -35.23 -14.83 6.15
C SER A 45 -34.89 -16.13 5.42
N TRP A 46 -34.71 -16.05 4.10
CA TRP A 46 -34.22 -17.18 3.31
C TRP A 46 -32.82 -17.63 3.74
N GLN A 47 -31.92 -16.67 4.02
CA GLN A 47 -30.58 -16.96 4.52
C GLN A 47 -30.64 -17.76 5.82
N ALA A 48 -31.45 -17.31 6.79
CA ALA A 48 -31.59 -18.01 8.08
C ALA A 48 -32.13 -19.43 7.92
N ALA A 49 -33.04 -19.66 6.96
CA ALA A 49 -33.55 -21.00 6.68
C ALA A 49 -32.49 -21.92 6.07
N VAL A 50 -31.66 -21.39 5.18
CA VAL A 50 -30.54 -22.12 4.57
C VAL A 50 -29.47 -22.46 5.62
N GLU A 51 -29.12 -21.50 6.47
CA GLU A 51 -28.15 -21.70 7.57
C GLU A 51 -28.66 -22.69 8.62
N TYR A 52 -29.95 -22.63 8.97
CA TYR A 52 -30.58 -23.61 9.86
C TYR A 52 -30.59 -25.03 9.26
N ALA A 53 -30.67 -25.15 7.94
CA ALA A 53 -30.52 -26.43 7.24
C ALA A 53 -29.06 -26.95 7.25
N GLY A 54 -28.11 -26.22 7.85
CA GLY A 54 -26.70 -26.59 7.93
C GLY A 54 -25.89 -26.23 6.67
N LEU A 55 -26.47 -25.45 5.75
CA LEU A 55 -25.81 -25.00 4.53
C LEU A 55 -25.26 -23.59 4.70
N ASN A 56 -24.10 -23.31 4.10
CA ASN A 56 -23.56 -21.97 4.07
C ASN A 56 -24.22 -21.15 2.95
N TYR A 57 -25.05 -20.16 3.32
CA TYR A 57 -25.74 -19.31 2.35
C TYR A 57 -24.79 -18.53 1.43
N ASP A 58 -23.55 -18.26 1.89
CA ASP A 58 -22.53 -17.59 1.10
C ASP A 58 -22.11 -18.38 -0.16
N ASP A 59 -22.27 -19.71 -0.13
CA ASP A 59 -21.98 -20.61 -1.26
C ASP A 59 -23.18 -20.77 -2.20
N ILE A 60 -24.38 -20.48 -1.71
CA ILE A 60 -25.65 -20.62 -2.45
C ILE A 60 -26.03 -19.33 -3.18
N ARG A 61 -25.71 -18.17 -2.61
CA ARG A 61 -26.11 -16.89 -3.21
C ARG A 61 -25.36 -16.62 -4.52
N ARG A 62 -26.12 -16.23 -5.54
CA ARG A 62 -25.59 -15.91 -6.87
C ARG A 62 -24.61 -14.75 -6.88
N TYR A 63 -24.86 -13.72 -6.06
CA TYR A 63 -23.98 -12.57 -5.92
C TYR A 63 -23.30 -12.59 -4.56
N LYS A 64 -22.00 -12.88 -4.61
CA LYS A 64 -21.10 -12.84 -3.46
C LYS A 64 -20.80 -11.38 -3.11
N SER A 65 -21.49 -10.82 -2.12
CA SER A 65 -21.13 -9.52 -1.53
C SER A 65 -19.84 -9.64 -0.73
N TRP A 66 -19.10 -8.54 -0.68
CA TRP A 66 -17.97 -8.40 0.21
C TRP A 66 -18.41 -8.44 1.67
N ASN A 67 -17.66 -9.21 2.46
CA ASN A 67 -17.65 -9.22 3.91
C ASN A 67 -16.17 -9.25 4.35
N ASN A 68 -15.88 -9.10 5.64
CA ASN A 68 -14.50 -8.99 6.11
C ASN A 68 -13.67 -10.24 5.79
N SER A 69 -14.25 -11.43 5.97
CA SER A 69 -13.58 -12.71 5.67
C SER A 69 -13.21 -12.83 4.19
N ARG A 70 -14.15 -12.52 3.29
CA ARG A 70 -13.90 -12.55 1.84
C ARG A 70 -12.87 -11.55 1.38
N ILE A 71 -12.86 -10.36 1.97
CA ILE A 71 -11.83 -9.36 1.69
C ILE A 71 -10.46 -9.92 2.11
N ILE A 72 -10.36 -10.53 3.29
CA ILE A 72 -9.12 -11.15 3.78
C ILE A 72 -8.67 -12.28 2.86
N GLU A 73 -9.56 -13.22 2.56
CA GLU A 73 -9.30 -14.37 1.68
C GLU A 73 -8.82 -13.90 0.31
N ARG A 74 -9.49 -12.92 -0.29
CA ARG A 74 -9.10 -12.38 -1.60
C ARG A 74 -7.75 -11.70 -1.56
N ILE A 75 -7.45 -10.94 -0.51
CA ILE A 75 -6.13 -10.30 -0.34
C ILE A 75 -5.03 -11.36 -0.23
N GLN A 76 -5.27 -12.42 0.55
CA GLN A 76 -4.31 -13.52 0.73
C GLN A 76 -4.09 -14.28 -0.59
N GLU A 77 -5.16 -14.60 -1.31
CA GLU A 77 -5.09 -15.22 -2.64
C GLU A 77 -4.25 -14.38 -3.62
N LEU A 78 -4.49 -13.07 -3.70
CA LEU A 78 -3.71 -12.18 -4.55
C LEU A 78 -2.24 -12.12 -4.12
N HIS A 79 -1.97 -12.12 -2.81
CA HIS A 79 -0.60 -12.16 -2.29
C HIS A 79 0.14 -13.46 -2.64
N GLU A 80 -0.53 -14.61 -2.47
CA GLU A 80 0.01 -15.93 -2.81
C GLU A 80 0.31 -16.05 -4.30
N ASN A 81 -0.51 -15.43 -5.14
CA ASN A 81 -0.28 -15.33 -6.59
C ASN A 81 0.83 -14.34 -6.97
N GLY A 82 1.43 -13.63 -6.01
CA GLY A 82 2.52 -12.69 -6.24
C GLY A 82 2.09 -11.38 -6.90
N GLU A 83 0.80 -11.02 -6.80
CA GLU A 83 0.25 -9.81 -7.39
C GLU A 83 0.74 -8.54 -6.68
N ASP A 84 0.78 -7.42 -7.40
CA ASP A 84 1.14 -6.13 -6.82
C ASP A 84 -0.01 -5.56 -5.97
N LEU A 85 0.06 -5.76 -4.66
CA LEU A 85 -0.93 -5.27 -3.70
C LEU A 85 -0.81 -3.77 -3.36
N SER A 86 0.01 -3.01 -4.09
CA SER A 86 0.07 -1.56 -3.93
C SER A 86 -1.30 -0.94 -4.22
N TRP A 87 -1.72 0.00 -3.36
CA TRP A 87 -3.05 0.61 -3.44
C TRP A 87 -3.43 1.08 -4.85
N ARG A 88 -2.49 1.73 -5.56
CA ARG A 88 -2.72 2.24 -6.91
C ARG A 88 -2.99 1.11 -7.90
N HIS A 89 -2.28 0.00 -7.82
CA HIS A 89 -2.49 -1.14 -8.71
C HIS A 89 -3.82 -1.83 -8.42
N VAL A 90 -4.13 -2.09 -7.14
CA VAL A 90 -5.38 -2.76 -6.75
C VAL A 90 -6.60 -1.92 -7.09
N SER A 91 -6.59 -0.63 -6.73
CA SER A 91 -7.75 0.25 -6.91
C SER A 91 -8.06 0.61 -8.37
N LEU A 92 -7.09 0.52 -9.28
CA LEU A 92 -7.26 0.95 -10.67
C LEU A 92 -7.27 -0.21 -11.68
N THR A 93 -6.60 -1.32 -11.38
CA THR A 93 -6.30 -2.34 -12.40
C THR A 93 -6.66 -3.73 -11.94
N LEU A 94 -6.15 -4.18 -10.78
CA LEU A 94 -6.25 -5.58 -10.38
C LEU A 94 -7.66 -5.94 -9.88
N ASP A 95 -8.19 -5.21 -8.88
CA ASP A 95 -9.52 -5.47 -8.33
C ASP A 95 -10.12 -4.22 -7.67
N PRO A 96 -10.70 -3.30 -8.48
CA PRO A 96 -11.32 -2.08 -7.95
C PRO A 96 -12.50 -2.34 -7.00
N SER A 97 -13.20 -3.47 -7.18
CA SER A 97 -14.33 -3.86 -6.32
C SER A 97 -13.88 -4.23 -4.92
N LEU A 98 -12.82 -5.03 -4.81
CA LEU A 98 -12.15 -5.35 -3.55
C LEU A 98 -11.62 -4.09 -2.85
N ALA A 99 -10.91 -3.22 -3.59
CA ALA A 99 -10.35 -1.98 -3.04
C ALA A 99 -11.45 -1.06 -2.47
N ALA A 100 -12.56 -0.90 -3.21
CA ALA A 100 -13.70 -0.11 -2.76
C ALA A 100 -14.39 -0.74 -1.54
N ALA A 101 -14.46 -2.08 -1.45
CA ALA A 101 -15.04 -2.75 -0.30
C ALA A 101 -14.16 -2.64 0.94
N ALA A 102 -12.87 -2.92 0.83
CA ALA A 102 -11.90 -2.86 1.92
C ALA A 102 -11.85 -1.47 2.60
N THR A 103 -12.03 -0.40 1.82
CA THR A 103 -11.99 0.99 2.32
C THR A 103 -13.30 1.48 2.96
N LYS A 104 -14.40 0.71 2.91
CA LYS A 104 -15.65 1.09 3.60
C LYS A 104 -15.48 1.02 5.11
N LYS A 105 -16.06 2.00 5.81
CA LYS A 105 -16.09 2.05 7.29
C LYS A 105 -16.77 0.83 7.94
N SER A 106 -17.73 0.20 7.25
CA SER A 106 -18.39 -1.02 7.70
C SER A 106 -17.52 -2.27 7.61
N HIS A 107 -16.36 -2.18 6.95
CA HIS A 107 -15.37 -3.24 6.83
C HIS A 107 -14.09 -2.83 7.58
N PHE A 108 -13.00 -2.55 6.88
CA PHE A 108 -11.72 -2.18 7.50
C PHE A 108 -11.46 -0.66 7.53
N GLY A 109 -12.24 0.12 6.77
CA GLY A 109 -12.11 1.58 6.69
C GLY A 109 -10.89 2.09 5.93
N SER A 110 -9.88 1.24 5.67
CA SER A 110 -8.70 1.57 4.88
C SER A 110 -8.06 0.32 4.28
N TRP A 111 -7.33 0.50 3.18
CA TRP A 111 -6.56 -0.60 2.56
C TRP A 111 -5.44 -1.10 3.46
N LYS A 112 -4.77 -0.19 4.20
CA LYS A 112 -3.76 -0.53 5.20
C LYS A 112 -4.32 -1.50 6.24
N ALA A 113 -5.46 -1.16 6.85
CA ALA A 113 -6.08 -2.00 7.88
C ALA A 113 -6.54 -3.36 7.32
N ALA A 114 -6.99 -3.41 6.06
CA ALA A 114 -7.34 -4.67 5.40
C ALA A 114 -6.10 -5.57 5.19
N LEU A 115 -4.98 -5.01 4.72
CA LEU A 115 -3.72 -5.75 4.56
C LEU A 115 -3.20 -6.27 5.91
N GLU A 116 -3.21 -5.43 6.94
CA GLU A 116 -2.79 -5.82 8.30
C GLU A 116 -3.68 -6.93 8.86
N ALA A 117 -5.01 -6.86 8.64
CA ALA A 117 -5.94 -7.92 9.02
C ALA A 117 -5.73 -9.22 8.25
N SER A 118 -5.21 -9.15 7.03
CA SER A 118 -4.78 -10.32 6.25
C SER A 118 -3.42 -10.89 6.68
N GLY A 119 -2.77 -10.30 7.68
CA GLY A 119 -1.44 -10.72 8.15
C GLY A 119 -0.28 -10.16 7.32
N LEU A 120 -0.55 -9.19 6.46
CA LEU A 120 0.44 -8.56 5.59
C LEU A 120 0.91 -7.24 6.19
N ASN A 121 2.22 -7.01 6.17
CA ASN A 121 2.78 -5.74 6.60
C ASN A 121 2.65 -4.68 5.48
N TYR A 122 1.84 -3.65 5.73
CA TYR A 122 1.60 -2.58 4.76
C TYR A 122 2.89 -1.84 4.34
N ASP A 123 3.88 -1.74 5.23
CA ASP A 123 5.13 -1.03 4.93
C ASP A 123 5.98 -1.73 3.87
N ASP A 124 5.83 -3.06 3.73
CA ASP A 124 6.53 -3.86 2.73
C ASP A 124 5.84 -3.79 1.36
N ILE A 125 4.55 -3.44 1.34
CA ILE A 125 3.71 -3.40 0.13
C ILE A 125 3.61 -1.99 -0.47
N ARG A 126 3.62 -0.94 0.36
CA ARG A 126 3.38 0.43 -0.13
C ARG A 126 4.56 0.90 -0.99
N ARG A 127 4.26 1.41 -2.19
CA ARG A 127 5.26 1.98 -3.11
C ARG A 127 5.82 3.33 -2.66
N TYR A 128 5.02 4.11 -1.92
CA TYR A 128 5.41 5.44 -1.45
C TYR A 128 5.46 5.43 0.08
N ARG A 129 6.55 5.96 0.63
CA ARG A 129 6.69 6.23 2.07
C ARG A 129 6.29 7.66 2.33
N ASP A 130 5.28 7.84 3.18
CA ASP A 130 5.10 9.13 3.82
C ASP A 130 6.18 9.29 4.87
N TRP A 131 6.90 10.41 4.79
CA TRP A 131 7.93 10.77 5.74
C TRP A 131 7.40 11.89 6.60
N SER A 132 7.01 11.56 7.83
CA SER A 132 6.79 12.58 8.86
C SER A 132 8.12 13.16 9.34
N ASP A 133 8.07 14.37 9.90
CA ASP A 133 9.25 15.02 10.47
C ASP A 133 9.87 14.13 11.55
N ASP A 134 9.05 13.58 12.45
CA ASP A 134 9.49 12.67 13.51
C ASP A 134 10.13 11.37 12.97
N GLU A 135 9.60 10.78 11.90
CA GLU A 135 10.20 9.60 11.29
C GLU A 135 11.54 9.89 10.63
N ILE A 136 11.66 11.05 9.95
CA ILE A 136 12.93 11.49 9.38
C ILE A 136 13.96 11.64 10.51
N LEU A 137 13.61 12.35 11.58
CA LEU A 137 14.51 12.59 12.72
C LEU A 137 14.89 11.28 13.42
N ARG A 138 13.94 10.38 13.65
CA ARG A 138 14.19 9.05 14.22
C ARG A 138 15.16 8.26 13.34
N LYS A 139 14.89 8.16 12.03
CA LYS A 139 15.74 7.38 11.12
C LYS A 139 17.15 7.96 11.00
N VAL A 140 17.28 9.28 11.02
CA VAL A 140 18.57 9.98 11.07
C VAL A 140 19.35 9.61 12.34
N ARG A 141 18.70 9.60 13.52
CA ARG A 141 19.33 9.18 14.77
C ARG A 141 19.73 7.71 14.76
N ASP A 142 18.89 6.83 14.21
CA ASP A 142 19.20 5.40 14.10
C ASP A 142 20.44 5.15 13.24
N LEU A 143 20.52 5.81 12.08
CA LEU A 143 21.70 5.74 11.20
C LEU A 143 22.96 6.28 11.87
N TYR A 144 22.83 7.39 12.62
CA TYR A 144 23.96 7.92 13.40
C TYR A 144 24.44 6.93 14.47
N ALA A 145 23.53 6.29 15.20
CA ALA A 145 23.83 5.29 16.21
C ALA A 145 24.50 4.03 15.61
N GLN A 146 24.17 3.70 14.36
CA GLN A 146 24.79 2.61 13.60
C GLN A 146 26.17 2.98 13.03
N GLY A 147 26.60 4.24 13.18
CA GLY A 147 27.87 4.72 12.63
C GLY A 147 27.85 4.95 11.10
N GLU A 148 26.67 5.00 10.49
CA GLU A 148 26.53 5.22 9.05
C GLU A 148 26.94 6.65 8.66
N PRO A 149 27.60 6.85 7.51
CA PRO A 149 28.06 8.16 7.09
C PRO A 149 26.89 9.05 6.66
N LEU A 150 26.54 10.02 7.52
CA LEU A 150 25.44 10.96 7.29
C LEU A 150 25.80 12.19 6.45
N ASN A 151 26.96 12.21 5.77
CA ASN A 151 27.27 13.30 4.85
C ASN A 151 26.34 13.25 3.62
N ALA A 152 26.00 14.42 3.06
CA ALA A 152 24.99 14.51 2.00
C ALA A 152 25.29 13.61 0.78
N LYS A 153 26.56 13.41 0.41
CA LYS A 153 26.95 12.58 -0.73
C LYS A 153 26.73 11.09 -0.46
N SER A 154 27.07 10.62 0.73
CA SER A 154 26.76 9.24 1.17
C SER A 154 25.26 9.01 1.24
N MET A 155 24.51 9.98 1.77
CA MET A 155 23.05 9.88 1.86
C MET A 155 22.37 9.91 0.48
N GLU A 156 22.87 10.70 -0.47
CA GLU A 156 22.36 10.68 -1.86
C GLU A 156 22.61 9.34 -2.56
N ARG A 157 23.71 8.66 -2.24
CA ARG A 157 24.05 7.36 -2.82
C ARG A 157 23.25 6.22 -2.18
N ASP A 158 23.22 6.16 -0.86
CA ASP A 158 22.77 4.97 -0.12
C ASP A 158 21.35 5.13 0.46
N ASN A 159 20.89 6.38 0.63
CA ASN A 159 19.64 6.70 1.34
C ASN A 159 18.87 7.85 0.65
N ILE A 160 18.79 7.81 -0.69
CA ILE A 160 18.24 8.90 -1.52
C ILE A 160 16.81 9.31 -1.11
N THR A 161 15.98 8.34 -0.74
CA THR A 161 14.59 8.56 -0.34
C THR A 161 14.50 9.37 0.96
N LEU A 162 15.35 9.07 1.96
CA LEU A 162 15.42 9.77 3.23
C LEU A 162 15.94 11.20 3.06
N ILE A 163 17.05 11.42 2.35
CA ILE A 163 17.59 12.78 2.16
C ILE A 163 16.67 13.66 1.32
N THR A 164 15.99 13.08 0.32
CA THR A 164 14.99 13.81 -0.47
C THR A 164 13.79 14.19 0.37
N ALA A 165 13.29 13.27 1.20
CA ALA A 165 12.20 13.56 2.12
C ALA A 165 12.58 14.63 3.17
N ALA A 166 13.77 14.50 3.75
CA ALA A 166 14.30 15.48 4.69
C ALA A 166 14.43 16.87 4.07
N ARG A 167 14.93 17.00 2.84
CA ARG A 167 15.04 18.30 2.14
C ARG A 167 13.68 18.92 1.76
N ARG A 168 12.60 18.13 1.73
CA ARG A 168 11.23 18.65 1.51
C ARG A 168 10.60 19.20 2.79
N ARG A 169 11.00 18.68 3.95
CA ARG A 169 10.46 19.07 5.27
C ARG A 169 11.33 20.09 6.00
N PHE A 170 12.65 19.95 5.86
CA PHE A 170 13.66 20.83 6.44
C PHE A 170 14.33 21.64 5.33
N PRO A 171 14.67 22.93 5.57
CA PRO A 171 15.28 23.80 4.55
C PRO A 171 16.58 23.25 3.93
N SER A 172 17.28 22.36 4.64
CA SER A 172 18.51 21.72 4.18
C SER A 172 18.83 20.47 5.01
N TRP A 173 19.75 19.63 4.50
CA TRP A 173 20.17 18.40 5.19
C TRP A 173 20.89 18.69 6.52
N ASP A 174 21.69 19.74 6.58
CA ASP A 174 22.32 20.20 7.84
C ASP A 174 21.27 20.65 8.87
N ARG A 175 20.17 21.27 8.43
CA ARG A 175 19.05 21.63 9.33
C ARG A 175 18.28 20.41 9.81
N ALA A 176 18.11 19.39 8.96
CA ALA A 176 17.53 18.11 9.38
C ALA A 176 18.40 17.41 10.44
N LEU A 177 19.72 17.40 10.27
CA LEU A 177 20.66 16.86 11.25
C LEU A 177 20.64 17.64 12.56
N ALA A 178 20.62 18.98 12.49
CA ALA A 178 20.51 19.83 13.68
C ALA A 178 19.19 19.60 14.43
N ALA A 179 18.06 19.46 13.71
CA ALA A 179 16.77 19.11 14.30
C ALA A 179 16.77 17.70 14.92
N ALA A 180 17.61 16.79 14.42
CA ALA A 180 17.82 15.47 15.02
C ALA A 180 18.70 15.52 16.27
N GLY A 181 19.25 16.68 16.64
CA GLY A 181 20.17 16.87 17.76
C GLY A 181 21.63 16.55 17.40
N LEU A 182 21.96 16.47 16.11
CA LEU A 182 23.29 16.11 15.64
C LEU A 182 24.05 17.35 15.17
N ASP A 183 25.32 17.45 15.55
CA ASP A 183 26.19 18.51 15.03
C ASP A 183 26.69 18.14 13.62
N TYR A 184 26.22 18.88 12.63
CA TYR A 184 26.66 18.70 11.24
C TYR A 184 28.17 18.83 11.07
N ARG A 185 28.84 19.70 11.85
CA ARG A 185 30.28 19.97 11.70
C ARG A 185 31.15 18.82 12.18
N SER A 186 30.70 18.07 13.19
CA SER A 186 31.39 16.86 13.64
C SER A 186 31.22 15.70 12.66
N ILE A 187 30.11 15.67 11.92
CA ILE A 187 29.79 14.65 10.92
C ILE A 187 30.49 14.90 9.58
N VAL A 188 30.53 16.16 9.14
CA VAL A 188 31.13 16.53 7.85
C VAL A 188 32.47 17.21 8.07
N ILE A 189 33.53 16.41 8.17
CA ILE A 189 34.91 16.91 8.15
C ILE A 189 35.22 17.38 6.73
N ARG A 190 34.99 18.66 6.44
CA ARG A 190 35.52 19.30 5.24
C ARG A 190 36.99 19.59 5.48
N ALA A 191 37.87 19.02 4.67
CA ALA A 191 39.27 19.46 4.64
C ALA A 191 39.30 20.98 4.40
N PRO A 192 40.08 21.76 5.17
CA PRO A 192 40.11 23.20 5.02
C PRO A 192 40.51 23.56 3.59
N PHE A 193 39.73 24.46 2.98
CA PHE A 193 39.98 24.94 1.63
C PHE A 193 41.37 25.57 1.55
N ARG A 194 42.34 24.87 0.95
CA ARG A 194 43.66 25.41 0.70
C ARG A 194 43.58 26.30 -0.55
N ARG A 195 43.60 27.63 -0.37
CA ARG A 195 43.87 28.56 -1.48
C ARG A 195 45.21 28.17 -2.11
N ARG A 196 45.21 27.80 -3.39
CA ARG A 196 46.44 27.74 -4.19
C ARG A 196 47.05 29.15 -4.16
N ARG A 197 48.23 29.32 -3.56
CA ARG A 197 49.01 30.55 -3.75
C ARG A 197 49.36 30.63 -5.23
N GLN A 198 48.92 31.69 -5.88
CA GLN A 198 49.41 32.08 -7.19
C GLN A 198 50.89 32.39 -7.01
N THR A 199 51.77 31.54 -7.54
CA THR A 199 53.20 31.85 -7.63
C THR A 199 53.36 32.90 -8.72
N ASP A 200 53.81 34.10 -8.34
CA ASP A 200 54.14 35.18 -9.26
C ASP A 200 55.27 34.75 -10.22
N GLY A 201 54.88 34.31 -11.42
CA GLY A 201 55.77 34.11 -12.55
C GLY A 201 55.91 35.38 -13.36
N ALA A 202 56.64 36.37 -12.84
CA ALA A 202 57.08 37.52 -13.62
C ALA A 202 58.35 37.14 -14.41
N ALA A 203 58.21 36.82 -15.70
CA ALA A 203 59.34 36.87 -16.64
C ALA A 203 58.88 37.11 -18.09
N ALA A 204 59.28 38.28 -18.60
CA ALA A 204 59.57 38.63 -19.99
C ALA A 204 58.45 38.64 -21.05
N ARG A 205 57.86 39.83 -21.25
CA ARG A 205 57.29 40.27 -22.53
C ARG A 205 58.44 40.58 -23.51
N LYS A 206 58.47 39.95 -24.69
CA LYS A 206 59.18 40.46 -25.88
C LYS A 206 58.17 41.17 -26.79
N ALA A 207 58.44 42.44 -27.10
CA ALA A 207 57.62 43.30 -27.96
C ALA A 207 57.85 43.02 -29.47
N PRO A 208 56.91 43.41 -30.36
CA PRO A 208 56.95 43.08 -31.79
C PRO A 208 57.67 44.14 -32.63
N GLY A 209 58.49 43.70 -33.59
CA GLY A 209 59.20 44.54 -34.57
C GLY A 209 58.62 44.37 -35.97
N LYS A 210 58.23 45.50 -36.57
CA LYS A 210 57.51 45.73 -37.83
C LYS A 210 58.04 45.04 -39.09
N ILE A 211 57.06 44.76 -39.95
CA ILE A 211 57.12 44.45 -41.40
C ILE A 211 57.72 45.64 -42.17
N VAL A 212 58.62 45.36 -43.12
CA VAL A 212 58.93 46.24 -44.27
C VAL A 212 59.09 45.39 -45.53
N SER A 213 58.40 45.83 -46.59
CA SER A 213 58.33 45.32 -47.97
C SER A 213 59.55 45.66 -48.85
N LYS A 214 59.83 44.83 -49.86
CA LYS A 214 60.25 45.13 -51.27
C LYS A 214 60.54 43.79 -51.98
N SER A 215 59.81 43.39 -53.03
CA SER A 215 59.94 43.79 -54.45
C SER A 215 61.26 43.37 -55.11
N SER A 216 61.21 42.26 -55.87
CA SER A 216 61.50 42.15 -57.32
C SER A 216 61.17 40.74 -57.81
#